data_AF-A0A1Q8UEK9-F1
#
_entry.id   AF-A0A1Q8UEK9-F1
#
_cell.length_a   1.000
_cell.length_b   1.000
_cell.length_c   1.000
_cell.angle_alpha   90.00
_cell.angle_beta   90.00
_cell.angle_gamma   90.00
#
_symmetry.space_group_name_H-M   'P 1'
#
loop_
_entity.id
_entity.type
_entity.pdbx_description
1 polymer ?
#
loop_
_entity_poly.entity_id
_entity_poly.type
_entity_poly.pdbx_seq_one_letter_code
_entity_poly.pdbx_strand_id
1 'polypeptide(L)'
;MTRTPRTGPGRGWLLRLVIAFAFAQGAVSMARPAVSYRALALGADEAAVGVIAGVYALLPLFVAVPLGRRTDHGRCAPLLPFGVLLISGGCALSGIASSLPAMAAWSGVMGLGHLCFVIGAQSIVARQSAPDEQDRNFGHFTIGASLGQLIGPVAAGALISGQGGTLGRTSALALLVSAAVAAVALTSLWRIEHRRAKGAGGRPGHKVPVRAILGARGVPAGIFISMAVLSATDILTAYLPVVGEHRSIAPATVGLLLSLRAAATIACRLVMSPLLGLLGRRALLTTSCLLAGLLCAGVALPVSVPVLAVMLAVLGFCLGVGQPLSMTTVVRAAPDRARSTALALRLTGNRLGQVAAPAAAGLIAGAVGVAAPFALLGVFLVGAAGLGLRGEGRPEPAPAPGESGTAPVPSESAPAPVRPESATAPPETGTAPARRPGADGAPRS
;
A
#
# COMPACT_ATOMS: atom_id res chain seq x y z
N MET A 1 -20.67 -39.58 -10.62
CA MET A 1 -19.96 -38.36 -10.15
C MET A 1 -20.89 -37.16 -10.29
N THR A 2 -21.69 -36.89 -9.26
CA THR A 2 -22.61 -35.75 -9.19
C THR A 2 -21.85 -34.53 -8.66
N ARG A 3 -21.67 -33.50 -9.49
CA ARG A 3 -21.15 -32.20 -9.06
C ARG A 3 -22.16 -31.58 -8.08
N THR A 4 -21.85 -31.60 -6.79
CA THR A 4 -22.55 -30.80 -5.80
C THR A 4 -22.36 -29.32 -6.14
N PRO A 5 -23.43 -28.50 -6.20
CA PRO A 5 -23.29 -27.08 -6.39
C PRO A 5 -22.63 -26.50 -5.15
N ARG A 6 -21.42 -25.95 -5.29
CA ARG A 6 -20.76 -25.18 -4.23
C ARG A 6 -21.57 -23.91 -4.01
N THR A 7 -22.50 -23.93 -3.06
CA THR A 7 -23.15 -22.74 -2.51
C THR A 7 -22.14 -21.99 -1.63
N GLY A 8 -21.09 -21.46 -2.26
CA GLY A 8 -20.21 -20.49 -1.63
C GLY A 8 -20.99 -19.23 -1.25
N PRO A 9 -20.57 -18.50 -0.20
CA PRO A 9 -21.18 -17.23 0.17
C PRO A 9 -21.27 -16.30 -1.05
N GLY A 10 -22.50 -15.90 -1.42
CA GLY A 10 -22.74 -15.07 -2.60
C GLY A 10 -21.80 -13.85 -2.67
N ARG A 11 -21.27 -13.58 -3.88
CA ARG A 11 -20.27 -12.52 -4.16
C ARG A 11 -20.73 -11.08 -3.91
N GLY A 12 -21.93 -10.89 -3.35
CA GLY A 12 -22.47 -9.57 -3.03
C GLY A 12 -21.63 -8.77 -2.02
N TRP A 13 -20.83 -9.42 -1.16
CA TRP A 13 -19.91 -8.71 -0.26
C TRP A 13 -18.78 -8.01 -1.03
N LEU A 14 -18.23 -8.67 -2.05
CA LEU A 14 -17.13 -8.14 -2.86
C LEU A 14 -17.64 -6.99 -3.73
N LEU A 15 -18.82 -7.15 -4.35
CA LEU A 15 -19.43 -6.08 -5.14
C LEU A 15 -19.69 -4.82 -4.29
N ARG A 16 -20.25 -4.99 -3.08
CA ARG A 16 -20.46 -3.87 -2.14
C ARG A 16 -19.15 -3.21 -1.72
N LEU A 17 -18.11 -4.00 -1.49
CA LEU A 17 -16.80 -3.48 -1.15
C LEU A 17 -16.17 -2.70 -2.32
N VAL A 18 -16.32 -3.18 -3.56
CA VAL A 18 -15.89 -2.49 -4.77
C VAL A 18 -16.61 -1.16 -4.91
N ILE A 19 -17.93 -1.14 -4.74
CA ILE A 19 -18.74 0.09 -4.78
C ILE A 19 -18.30 1.07 -3.68
N ALA A 20 -18.17 0.60 -2.44
CA ALA A 20 -17.73 1.43 -1.33
C ALA A 20 -16.33 2.02 -1.58
N PHE A 21 -15.41 1.22 -2.15
CA PHE A 21 -14.08 1.69 -2.47
C PHE A 21 -14.08 2.69 -3.63
N ALA A 22 -14.91 2.49 -4.65
CA ALA A 22 -15.06 3.45 -5.73
C ALA A 22 -15.51 4.82 -5.22
N PHE A 23 -16.51 4.86 -4.33
CA PHE A 23 -16.97 6.12 -3.72
C PHE A 23 -15.93 6.73 -2.78
N ALA A 24 -15.35 5.95 -1.85
CA ALA A 24 -14.35 6.45 -0.92
C ALA A 24 -13.07 6.95 -1.63
N GLN A 25 -12.56 6.18 -2.60
CA GLN A 25 -11.39 6.58 -3.39
C GLN A 25 -11.71 7.74 -4.33
N GLY A 26 -12.91 7.78 -4.92
CA GLY A 26 -13.39 8.87 -5.75
C GLY A 26 -13.45 10.18 -4.98
N ALA A 27 -14.03 10.16 -3.78
CA ALA A 27 -14.08 11.29 -2.87
C ALA A 27 -12.68 11.81 -2.50
N VAL A 28 -11.75 10.92 -2.11
CA VAL A 28 -10.38 11.33 -1.80
C VAL A 28 -9.68 11.90 -3.04
N SER A 29 -9.86 11.27 -4.21
CA SER A 29 -9.21 11.70 -5.47
C SER A 29 -9.79 13.02 -5.98
N MET A 30 -11.04 13.34 -5.67
CA MET A 30 -11.68 14.63 -5.90
C MET A 30 -11.21 15.68 -4.89
N ALA A 31 -11.13 15.32 -3.61
CA ALA A 31 -10.80 16.24 -2.52
C ALA A 31 -9.36 16.75 -2.59
N ARG A 32 -8.37 15.93 -2.95
CA ARG A 32 -6.96 16.35 -2.93
C ARG A 32 -6.66 17.59 -3.79
N PRO A 33 -7.00 17.65 -5.09
CA PRO A 33 -6.79 18.87 -5.86
C PRO A 33 -7.66 20.02 -5.36
N ALA A 34 -8.87 19.75 -4.84
CA ALA A 34 -9.73 20.76 -4.24
C ALA A 34 -9.12 21.39 -2.98
N VAL A 35 -8.43 20.62 -2.14
CA VAL A 35 -7.65 21.11 -0.99
C VAL A 35 -6.57 22.08 -1.46
N SER A 36 -5.82 21.75 -2.51
CA SER A 36 -4.81 22.67 -3.06
C SER A 36 -5.42 23.98 -3.54
N TYR A 37 -6.49 23.94 -4.35
CA TYR A 37 -7.17 25.15 -4.82
C TYR A 37 -7.79 25.98 -3.68
N ARG A 38 -8.34 25.33 -2.66
CA ARG A 38 -8.88 26.00 -1.48
C ARG A 38 -7.78 26.69 -0.68
N ALA A 39 -6.62 26.04 -0.52
CA ALA A 39 -5.46 26.63 0.14
C ALA A 39 -4.95 27.86 -0.64
N LEU A 40 -4.83 27.76 -1.97
CA LEU A 40 -4.47 28.90 -2.84
C LEU A 40 -5.47 30.06 -2.68
N ALA A 41 -6.77 29.77 -2.65
CA ALA A 41 -7.81 30.78 -2.42
C ALA A 41 -7.79 31.41 -1.02
N LEU A 42 -7.12 30.79 -0.03
CA LEU A 42 -6.87 31.35 1.29
C LEU A 42 -5.52 32.09 1.37
N GLY A 43 -4.81 32.23 0.25
CA GLY A 43 -3.50 32.90 0.18
C GLY A 43 -2.32 32.01 0.53
N ALA A 44 -2.45 30.69 0.41
CA ALA A 44 -1.30 29.79 0.56
C ALA A 44 -0.28 30.01 -0.57
N ASP A 45 1.00 30.08 -0.20
CA ASP A 45 2.11 29.95 -1.12
C ASP A 45 2.41 28.47 -1.44
N GLU A 46 3.37 28.22 -2.34
CA GLU A 46 3.75 26.87 -2.75
C GLU A 46 4.32 26.03 -1.60
N ALA A 47 4.94 26.71 -0.61
CA ALA A 47 5.45 26.08 0.59
C ALA A 47 4.32 25.54 1.46
N ALA A 48 3.29 26.35 1.74
CA ALA A 48 2.13 25.97 2.51
C ALA A 48 1.33 24.84 1.85
N VAL A 49 1.17 24.85 0.52
CA VAL A 49 0.54 23.73 -0.22
C VAL A 49 1.33 22.43 -0.01
N GLY A 50 2.66 22.49 -0.06
CA GLY A 50 3.53 21.34 0.23
C GLY A 50 3.36 20.79 1.64
N VAL A 51 3.30 21.67 2.64
CA VAL A 51 3.06 21.29 4.03
C VAL A 51 1.68 20.64 4.20
N ILE A 52 0.61 21.24 3.65
CA ILE A 52 -0.76 20.67 3.71
C ILE A 52 -0.81 19.28 3.05
N ALA A 53 -0.11 19.11 1.92
CA ALA A 53 0.02 17.83 1.24
C ALA A 53 0.82 16.80 2.06
N GLY A 54 1.87 17.23 2.77
CA GLY A 54 2.64 16.36 3.66
C GLY A 54 1.84 15.92 4.90
N VAL A 55 1.06 16.81 5.50
CA VAL A 55 0.23 16.52 6.69
C VAL A 55 -0.82 15.44 6.42
N TYR A 56 -1.31 15.33 5.17
CA TYR A 56 -2.18 14.24 4.73
C TYR A 56 -1.61 12.84 5.08
N ALA A 57 -0.30 12.64 4.92
CA ALA A 57 0.36 11.36 5.19
C ALA A 57 0.94 11.25 6.61
N LEU A 58 0.96 12.35 7.39
CA LEU A 58 1.63 12.43 8.68
C LEU A 58 0.96 11.55 9.74
N LEU A 59 -0.35 11.70 9.95
CA LEU A 59 -1.08 10.82 10.87
C LEU A 59 -1.05 9.35 10.42
N PRO A 60 -1.28 9.04 9.13
CA PRO A 60 -1.10 7.68 8.62
C PRO A 60 0.26 7.04 8.90
N LEU A 61 1.36 7.80 8.87
CA LEU A 61 2.72 7.30 9.11
C LEU A 61 2.84 6.62 10.48
N PHE A 62 2.32 7.26 11.53
CA PHE A 62 2.40 6.73 12.89
C PHE A 62 1.34 5.67 13.19
N VAL A 63 0.17 5.76 12.55
CA VAL A 63 -0.97 4.88 12.83
C VAL A 63 -0.95 3.59 11.99
N ALA A 64 -0.32 3.57 10.82
CA ALA A 64 -0.34 2.43 9.90
C ALA A 64 0.09 1.11 10.53
N VAL A 65 1.21 1.09 11.27
CA VAL A 65 1.76 -0.14 11.86
C VAL A 65 0.91 -0.64 13.04
N PRO A 66 0.57 0.18 14.05
CA PRO A 66 -0.32 -0.26 15.13
C PRO A 66 -1.69 -0.73 14.62
N LEU A 67 -2.27 0.00 13.66
CA LEU A 67 -3.59 -0.32 13.11
C LEU A 67 -3.58 -1.65 12.35
N GLY A 68 -2.55 -1.90 11.53
CA GLY A 68 -2.36 -3.17 10.83
C GLY A 68 -2.28 -4.37 11.79
N ARG A 69 -1.51 -4.25 12.88
CA ARG A 69 -1.41 -5.31 13.90
C ARG A 69 -2.75 -5.56 14.60
N ARG A 70 -3.53 -4.51 14.86
CA ARG A 70 -4.85 -4.62 15.48
C ARG A 70 -5.86 -5.30 14.56
N THR A 71 -5.75 -5.08 13.25
CA THR A 71 -6.60 -5.77 12.26
C THR A 71 -6.28 -7.24 12.08
N ASP A 72 -5.03 -7.65 12.30
CA ASP A 72 -4.63 -9.07 12.23
C ASP A 72 -5.36 -9.93 13.28
N HIS A 73 -5.77 -9.33 14.40
CA HIS A 73 -6.59 -9.99 15.43
C HIS A 73 -8.09 -10.12 15.07
N GLY A 74 -8.46 -9.72 13.85
CA GLY A 74 -9.77 -10.03 13.27
C GLY A 74 -10.81 -8.90 13.31
N ARG A 75 -10.48 -7.73 13.85
CA ARG A 75 -11.37 -6.55 13.95
C ARG A 75 -11.23 -5.61 12.74
N CYS A 76 -11.50 -6.11 11.53
CA CYS A 76 -11.31 -5.36 10.28
C CYS A 76 -12.55 -4.57 9.83
N ALA A 77 -13.75 -5.12 10.07
CA ALA A 77 -15.01 -4.54 9.57
C ALA A 77 -15.30 -3.12 10.07
N PRO A 78 -15.08 -2.78 11.36
CA PRO A 78 -15.38 -1.44 11.87
C PRO A 78 -14.52 -0.33 11.28
N LEU A 79 -13.37 -0.67 10.67
CA LEU A 79 -12.48 0.32 10.07
C LEU A 79 -13.01 0.92 8.79
N LEU A 80 -13.90 0.23 8.08
CA LEU A 80 -14.48 0.74 6.84
C LEU A 80 -15.41 1.91 7.13
N PRO A 81 -16.48 1.78 7.94
CA PRO A 81 -17.35 2.90 8.26
C PRO A 81 -16.60 4.00 9.02
N PHE A 82 -15.70 3.65 9.95
CA PHE A 82 -14.86 4.64 10.63
C PHE A 82 -13.97 5.43 9.65
N GLY A 83 -13.32 4.74 8.71
CA GLY A 83 -12.51 5.38 7.68
C GLY A 83 -13.34 6.31 6.78
N VAL A 84 -14.53 5.88 6.36
CA VAL A 84 -15.44 6.72 5.58
C VAL A 84 -15.90 7.95 6.37
N LEU A 85 -16.25 7.81 7.65
CA LEU A 85 -16.62 8.94 8.50
C LEU A 85 -15.50 9.97 8.62
N LEU A 86 -14.25 9.53 8.77
CA LEU A 86 -13.09 10.42 8.80
C LEU A 86 -12.82 11.08 7.45
N ILE A 87 -12.99 10.37 6.33
CA ILE A 87 -12.88 10.97 4.98
C ILE A 87 -13.97 12.03 4.79
N SER A 88 -15.22 11.68 5.04
CA SER A 88 -16.36 12.60 4.91
C SER A 88 -16.20 13.82 5.82
N GLY A 89 -15.87 13.61 7.10
CA GLY A 89 -15.65 14.68 8.05
C GLY A 89 -14.47 15.57 7.67
N GLY A 90 -13.32 14.96 7.30
CA GLY A 90 -12.14 15.69 6.85
C GLY A 90 -12.40 16.54 5.61
N CYS A 91 -13.13 16.01 4.63
CA CYS A 91 -13.56 16.76 3.44
C CYS A 91 -14.50 17.92 3.81
N ALA A 92 -15.55 17.67 4.59
CA ALA A 92 -16.53 18.69 4.96
C ALA A 92 -15.90 19.83 5.76
N LEU A 93 -15.08 19.48 6.75
CA LEU A 93 -14.39 20.43 7.62
C LEU A 93 -13.30 21.21 6.87
N SER A 94 -12.62 20.60 5.89
CA SER A 94 -11.72 21.32 4.98
C SER A 94 -12.46 22.32 4.10
N GLY A 95 -13.69 22.02 3.69
CA GLY A 95 -14.52 22.92 2.88
C GLY A 95 -14.91 24.21 3.62
N ILE A 96 -15.28 24.08 4.89
CA ILE A 96 -15.67 25.22 5.74
C ILE A 96 -14.48 25.90 6.44
N ALA A 97 -13.29 25.32 6.38
CA ALA A 97 -12.10 25.89 6.99
C ALA A 97 -11.78 27.28 6.40
N SER A 98 -11.43 28.22 7.28
CA SER A 98 -11.06 29.59 6.95
C SER A 98 -9.57 29.89 7.16
N SER A 99 -8.78 28.90 7.61
CA SER A 99 -7.35 29.06 7.89
C SER A 99 -6.52 27.88 7.38
N LEU A 100 -5.27 28.16 6.99
CA LEU A 100 -4.33 27.16 6.49
C LEU A 100 -4.00 26.05 7.51
N PRO A 101 -3.80 26.35 8.82
CA PRO A 101 -3.59 25.29 9.81
C PRO A 101 -4.81 24.37 9.98
N ALA A 102 -6.03 24.92 9.90
CA ALA A 102 -7.25 24.11 9.94
C ALA A 102 -7.34 23.19 8.71
N MET A 103 -7.01 23.72 7.52
CA MET A 103 -6.92 22.91 6.30
C MET A 103 -5.90 21.77 6.43
N ALA A 104 -4.71 22.05 6.96
CA ALA A 104 -3.69 21.04 7.20
C ALA A 104 -4.20 19.94 8.16
N ALA A 105 -4.80 20.34 9.29
CA ALA A 105 -5.34 19.41 10.28
C ALA A 105 -6.41 18.48 9.68
N TRP A 106 -7.38 19.04 8.96
CA TRP A 106 -8.45 18.26 8.34
C TRP A 106 -7.99 17.42 7.15
N SER A 107 -6.96 17.85 6.43
CA SER A 107 -6.24 17.04 5.42
C SER A 107 -5.59 15.81 6.07
N GLY A 108 -4.95 15.97 7.23
CA GLY A 108 -4.41 14.86 8.03
C GLY A 108 -5.50 13.87 8.48
N VAL A 109 -6.65 14.37 8.94
CA VAL A 109 -7.81 13.54 9.31
C VAL A 109 -8.35 12.75 8.11
N MET A 110 -8.47 13.40 6.94
CA MET A 110 -8.88 12.75 5.70
C MET A 110 -7.90 11.64 5.30
N GLY A 111 -6.59 11.87 5.40
CA GLY A 111 -5.57 10.88 5.13
C GLY A 111 -5.60 9.68 6.10
N LEU A 112 -5.85 9.93 7.38
CA LEU A 112 -6.07 8.87 8.37
C LEU A 112 -7.31 8.04 8.03
N GLY A 113 -8.41 8.68 7.62
CA GLY A 113 -9.61 8.01 7.15
C GLY A 113 -9.36 7.11 5.94
N HIS A 114 -8.60 7.62 4.96
CA HIS A 114 -8.18 6.85 3.79
C HIS A 114 -7.35 5.63 4.17
N LEU A 115 -6.39 5.77 5.09
CA LEU A 115 -5.61 4.65 5.60
C LEU A 115 -6.49 3.59 6.26
N CYS A 116 -7.38 3.98 7.18
CA CYS A 116 -8.28 3.08 7.88
C CYS A 116 -9.15 2.28 6.91
N PHE A 117 -9.73 2.97 5.92
CA PHE A 117 -10.58 2.35 4.91
C PHE A 117 -9.80 1.34 4.07
N VAL A 118 -8.64 1.73 3.53
CA VAL A 118 -7.83 0.87 2.66
C VAL A 118 -7.35 -0.39 3.39
N ILE A 119 -6.83 -0.24 4.62
CA ILE A 119 -6.39 -1.39 5.42
C ILE A 119 -7.58 -2.31 5.72
N GLY A 120 -8.69 -1.77 6.21
CA GLY A 120 -9.87 -2.56 6.52
C GLY A 120 -10.39 -3.32 5.31
N ALA A 121 -10.49 -2.67 4.16
CA ALA A 121 -10.96 -3.27 2.92
C ALA A 121 -10.01 -4.37 2.41
N GLN A 122 -8.70 -4.13 2.40
CA GLN A 122 -7.71 -5.12 2.01
C GLN A 122 -7.72 -6.34 2.94
N SER A 123 -7.83 -6.14 4.26
CA SER A 123 -7.94 -7.24 5.22
C SER A 123 -9.23 -8.05 5.06
N ILE A 124 -10.35 -7.42 4.70
CA ILE A 124 -11.60 -8.14 4.41
C ILE A 124 -11.45 -9.02 3.17
N VAL A 125 -10.89 -8.48 2.07
CA VAL A 125 -10.66 -9.25 0.85
C VAL A 125 -9.76 -10.45 1.12
N ALA A 126 -8.65 -10.24 1.85
CA ALA A 126 -7.71 -11.31 2.19
C ALA A 126 -8.37 -12.42 3.04
N ARG A 127 -9.21 -12.06 4.01
CA ARG A 127 -9.80 -13.02 4.97
C ARG A 127 -11.06 -13.72 4.48
N GLN A 128 -11.85 -13.08 3.61
CA GLN A 128 -13.10 -13.66 3.10
C GLN A 128 -12.91 -14.42 1.77
N SER A 129 -11.79 -14.23 1.09
CA SER A 129 -11.46 -14.98 -0.14
C SER A 129 -10.81 -16.31 0.20
N ALA A 130 -11.19 -17.37 -0.52
CA ALA A 130 -10.44 -18.62 -0.51
C ALA A 130 -9.02 -18.41 -1.08
N PRO A 131 -8.00 -19.18 -0.64
CA PRO A 131 -6.61 -18.98 -1.06
C PRO A 131 -6.41 -18.95 -2.59
N ASP A 132 -7.17 -19.76 -3.32
CA ASP A 132 -7.17 -19.85 -4.79
C ASP A 132 -7.92 -18.71 -5.48
N GLU A 133 -8.81 -18.00 -4.78
CA GLU A 133 -9.59 -16.88 -5.32
C GLU A 133 -9.05 -15.50 -4.90
N GLN A 134 -8.05 -15.43 -4.02
CA GLN A 134 -7.54 -14.18 -3.44
C GLN A 134 -7.08 -13.19 -4.52
N ASP A 135 -6.21 -13.61 -5.44
CA ASP A 135 -5.66 -12.74 -6.49
C ASP A 135 -6.77 -12.14 -7.37
N ARG A 136 -7.76 -12.97 -7.72
CA ARG A 136 -8.90 -12.55 -8.53
C ARG A 136 -9.79 -11.55 -7.78
N ASN A 137 -10.06 -11.80 -6.51
CA ASN A 137 -10.88 -10.90 -5.69
C ASN A 137 -10.16 -9.58 -5.40
N PHE A 138 -8.84 -9.61 -5.19
CA PHE A 138 -8.01 -8.40 -5.13
C PHE A 138 -8.01 -7.62 -6.45
N GLY A 139 -7.98 -8.32 -7.59
CA GLY A 139 -8.14 -7.73 -8.91
C GLY A 139 -9.45 -6.95 -9.04
N HIS A 140 -10.58 -7.60 -8.73
CA HIS A 140 -11.89 -6.96 -8.75
C HIS A 140 -12.00 -5.79 -7.76
N PHE A 141 -11.49 -5.96 -6.55
CA PHE A 141 -11.46 -4.90 -5.53
C PHE A 141 -10.74 -3.63 -6.03
N THR A 142 -9.64 -3.80 -6.75
CA THR A 142 -8.82 -2.70 -7.26
C THR A 142 -9.51 -1.92 -8.38
N ILE A 143 -10.47 -2.51 -9.09
CA ILE A 143 -11.28 -1.81 -10.11
C ILE A 143 -11.98 -0.59 -9.49
N GLY A 144 -12.51 -0.73 -8.27
CA GLY A 144 -13.13 0.38 -7.54
C GLY A 144 -12.16 1.54 -7.32
N ALA A 145 -10.93 1.24 -6.88
CA ALA A 145 -9.91 2.28 -6.69
C ALA A 145 -9.58 3.01 -8.00
N SER A 146 -9.37 2.26 -9.08
CA SER A 146 -9.03 2.80 -10.39
C SER A 146 -10.12 3.73 -10.91
N LEU A 147 -11.39 3.34 -10.75
CA LEU A 147 -12.53 4.15 -11.15
C LEU A 147 -12.57 5.48 -10.38
N GLY A 148 -12.37 5.42 -9.05
CA GLY A 148 -12.30 6.62 -8.21
C GLY A 148 -11.15 7.55 -8.59
N GLN A 149 -9.96 7.02 -8.90
CA GLN A 149 -8.79 7.80 -9.33
C GLN A 149 -8.97 8.43 -10.72
N LEU A 150 -9.74 7.79 -11.60
CA LEU A 150 -10.05 8.30 -12.93
C LEU A 150 -11.11 9.41 -12.90
N ILE A 151 -12.19 9.21 -12.14
CA ILE A 151 -13.35 10.12 -12.14
C ILE A 151 -13.15 11.30 -11.17
N GLY A 152 -12.52 11.07 -10.02
CA GLY A 152 -12.41 12.06 -8.94
C GLY A 152 -11.83 13.41 -9.39
N PRO A 153 -10.66 13.45 -10.05
CA PRO A 153 -10.05 14.71 -10.48
C PRO A 153 -10.87 15.45 -11.56
N VAL A 154 -11.47 14.75 -12.53
CA VAL A 154 -12.40 15.38 -13.50
C VAL A 154 -13.58 16.03 -12.78
N ALA A 155 -14.20 15.31 -11.85
CA ALA A 155 -15.35 15.84 -11.12
C ALA A 155 -14.97 17.02 -10.22
N ALA A 156 -13.77 17.02 -9.61
CA ALA A 156 -13.25 18.18 -8.89
C ALA A 156 -13.07 19.37 -9.84
N GLY A 157 -12.41 19.17 -10.97
CA GLY A 157 -12.16 20.22 -11.96
C GLY A 157 -13.45 20.80 -12.56
N ALA A 158 -14.49 19.99 -12.73
CA ALA A 158 -15.80 20.45 -13.23
C ALA A 158 -16.55 21.31 -12.19
N LEU A 159 -16.33 21.07 -10.90
CA LEU A 159 -16.95 21.85 -9.82
C LEU A 159 -16.18 23.14 -9.49
N ILE A 160 -14.86 23.14 -9.70
CA ILE A 160 -13.98 24.26 -9.36
C ILE A 160 -13.89 25.24 -10.53
N SER A 161 -14.25 26.50 -10.30
CA SER A 161 -14.08 27.57 -11.28
C SER A 161 -12.96 28.52 -10.85
N GLY A 162 -12.05 28.81 -11.78
CA GLY A 162 -11.00 29.83 -11.57
C GLY A 162 -11.46 31.26 -11.92
N GLN A 163 -12.70 31.45 -12.38
CA GLN A 163 -13.16 32.75 -12.88
C GLN A 163 -13.85 33.58 -11.79
N GLY A 164 -13.66 34.90 -11.84
CA GLY A 164 -14.44 35.89 -11.08
C GLY A 164 -14.30 35.80 -9.55
N GLY A 165 -13.12 35.41 -9.02
CA GLY A 165 -12.90 35.29 -7.57
C GLY A 165 -13.68 34.16 -6.89
N THR A 166 -14.30 33.26 -7.66
CA THR A 166 -15.15 32.19 -7.13
C THR A 166 -14.37 30.96 -6.65
N LEU A 167 -13.05 30.91 -6.89
CA LEU A 167 -12.17 29.77 -6.61
C LEU A 167 -12.33 29.22 -5.20
N GLY A 168 -12.38 30.11 -4.19
CA GLY A 168 -12.57 29.72 -2.79
C GLY A 168 -13.94 29.05 -2.53
N ARG A 169 -15.01 29.61 -3.08
CA ARG A 169 -16.38 29.08 -2.92
C ARG A 169 -16.55 27.75 -3.66
N THR A 170 -16.04 27.65 -4.87
CA THR A 170 -16.19 26.44 -5.70
C THR A 170 -15.29 25.29 -5.23
N SER A 171 -14.08 25.58 -4.72
CA SER A 171 -13.23 24.57 -4.08
C SER A 171 -13.81 24.07 -2.76
N ALA A 172 -14.42 24.96 -1.95
CA ALA A 172 -15.18 24.55 -0.78
C ALA A 172 -16.37 23.65 -1.14
N LEU A 173 -17.12 24.00 -2.19
CA LEU A 173 -18.20 23.16 -2.71
C LEU A 173 -17.69 21.79 -3.16
N ALA A 174 -16.58 21.73 -3.91
CA ALA A 174 -15.98 20.46 -4.33
C ALA A 174 -15.58 19.56 -3.15
N LEU A 175 -15.11 20.15 -2.04
CA LEU A 175 -14.81 19.43 -0.79
C LEU A 175 -16.09 18.93 -0.10
N LEU A 176 -17.16 19.73 -0.05
CA LEU A 176 -18.45 19.30 0.50
C LEU A 176 -19.09 18.20 -0.36
N VAL A 177 -19.02 18.30 -1.68
CA VAL A 177 -19.45 17.24 -2.60
C VAL A 177 -18.61 15.98 -2.39
N SER A 178 -17.29 16.10 -2.24
CA SER A 178 -16.42 14.97 -1.89
C SER A 178 -16.85 14.31 -0.57
N ALA A 179 -17.26 15.09 0.43
CA ALA A 179 -17.77 14.56 1.69
C ALA A 179 -19.07 13.75 1.52
N ALA A 180 -19.99 14.25 0.71
CA ALA A 180 -21.24 13.58 0.37
C ALA A 180 -20.99 12.29 -0.43
N VAL A 181 -20.10 12.33 -1.43
CA VAL A 181 -19.68 11.17 -2.23
C VAL A 181 -19.07 10.09 -1.33
N ALA A 182 -18.21 10.47 -0.37
CA ALA A 182 -17.68 9.52 0.61
C ALA A 182 -18.80 8.93 1.49
N ALA A 183 -19.77 9.74 1.94
CA ALA A 183 -20.85 9.27 2.80
C ALA A 183 -21.75 8.23 2.10
N VAL A 184 -21.91 8.31 0.78
CA VAL A 184 -22.61 7.26 -0.01
C VAL A 184 -21.96 5.89 0.17
N ALA A 185 -20.65 5.81 0.39
CA ALA A 185 -19.99 4.52 0.66
C ALA A 185 -20.56 3.82 1.90
N LEU A 186 -21.03 4.54 2.92
CA LEU A 186 -21.65 3.97 4.13
C LEU A 186 -22.87 3.11 3.83
N THR A 187 -23.67 3.50 2.82
CA THR A 187 -24.87 2.76 2.40
C THR A 187 -24.53 1.35 1.92
N SER A 188 -23.39 1.19 1.25
CA SER A 188 -22.90 -0.10 0.76
C SER A 188 -22.28 -0.95 1.88
N LEU A 189 -21.70 -0.30 2.90
CA LEU A 189 -20.98 -0.95 3.99
C LEU A 189 -21.89 -1.58 5.06
N TRP A 190 -23.11 -1.04 5.26
CA TRP A 190 -23.99 -1.42 6.38
C TRP A 190 -24.30 -2.93 6.49
N ARG A 191 -24.27 -3.68 5.38
CA ARG A 191 -24.48 -5.14 5.35
C ARG A 191 -23.21 -6.00 5.38
N ILE A 192 -22.01 -5.41 5.24
CA ILE A 192 -20.74 -6.16 5.31
C ILE A 192 -20.45 -6.56 6.77
N GLU A 193 -20.87 -5.74 7.73
CA GLU A 193 -20.67 -5.91 9.18
C GLU A 193 -21.31 -7.19 9.75
N HIS A 194 -22.42 -7.68 9.17
CA HIS A 194 -23.21 -8.79 9.75
C HIS A 194 -22.61 -10.18 9.52
N ARG A 195 -21.61 -10.34 8.66
CA ARG A 195 -20.89 -11.62 8.50
C ARG A 195 -19.67 -11.65 9.39
N ARG A 196 -19.91 -11.99 10.66
CA ARG A 196 -18.88 -12.26 11.68
C ARG A 196 -17.89 -13.30 11.14
N ALA A 197 -16.74 -12.86 10.63
CA ALA A 197 -15.66 -13.76 10.29
C ALA A 197 -15.14 -14.40 11.59
N LYS A 198 -15.50 -15.67 11.84
CA LYS A 198 -14.92 -16.46 12.92
C LYS A 198 -13.39 -16.36 12.82
N GLY A 199 -12.76 -15.95 13.92
CA GLY A 199 -11.35 -15.61 13.96
C GLY A 199 -10.46 -16.80 13.65
N ALA A 200 -9.73 -16.74 12.54
CA ALA A 200 -8.52 -17.51 12.39
C ALA A 200 -7.41 -16.78 13.17
N GLY A 201 -7.28 -17.11 14.46
CA GLY A 201 -6.16 -16.66 15.27
C GLY A 201 -4.88 -17.29 14.75
N GLY A 202 -4.12 -16.55 13.94
CA GLY A 202 -2.76 -16.95 13.58
C GLY A 202 -1.89 -16.98 14.83
N ARG A 203 -1.24 -18.12 15.09
CA ARG A 203 -0.25 -18.26 16.18
C ARG A 203 0.83 -17.19 16.01
N PRO A 204 1.29 -16.53 17.10
CA PRO A 204 2.39 -15.57 17.03
C PRO A 204 3.65 -16.30 16.57
N GLY A 205 4.01 -16.11 15.30
CA GLY A 205 5.30 -16.54 14.77
C GLY A 205 6.43 -15.71 15.39
N HIS A 206 7.57 -16.35 15.61
CA HIS A 206 8.77 -15.71 16.14
C HIS A 206 9.13 -14.48 15.30
N LYS A 207 9.24 -13.30 15.94
CA LYS A 207 9.43 -12.02 15.26
C LYS A 207 10.82 -11.98 14.63
N VAL A 208 10.92 -11.99 13.30
CA VAL A 208 12.18 -11.72 12.60
C VAL A 208 12.56 -10.25 12.88
N PRO A 209 13.78 -9.97 13.37
CA PRO A 209 14.17 -8.61 13.72
C PRO A 209 14.21 -7.72 12.47
N VAL A 210 13.63 -6.53 12.56
CA VAL A 210 13.50 -5.54 11.45
C VAL A 210 14.85 -5.25 10.78
N ARG A 211 15.93 -5.19 11.56
CA ARG A 211 17.31 -5.02 11.06
C ARG A 211 17.74 -6.12 10.08
N ALA A 212 17.32 -7.36 10.28
CA ALA A 212 17.67 -8.47 9.38
C ALA A 212 16.92 -8.38 8.05
N ILE A 213 15.73 -7.77 8.04
CA ILE A 213 14.94 -7.57 6.82
C ILE A 213 15.45 -6.35 6.04
N LEU A 214 15.80 -5.27 6.74
CA LEU A 214 16.43 -4.09 6.11
C LEU A 214 17.84 -4.38 5.59
N GLY A 215 18.54 -5.36 6.16
CA GLY A 215 19.82 -5.87 5.65
C GLY A 215 19.71 -6.77 4.42
N ALA A 216 18.52 -7.24 4.05
CA ALA A 216 18.34 -8.11 2.88
C ALA A 216 18.53 -7.31 1.58
N ARG A 217 19.46 -7.78 0.73
CA ARG A 217 19.75 -7.18 -0.58
C ARG A 217 18.48 -7.10 -1.42
N GLY A 218 18.15 -5.90 -1.92
CA GLY A 218 16.98 -5.64 -2.75
C GLY A 218 15.75 -5.11 -2.01
N VAL A 219 15.61 -5.35 -0.69
CA VAL A 219 14.49 -4.81 0.10
C VAL A 219 14.57 -3.27 0.20
N PRO A 220 15.69 -2.65 0.62
CA PRO A 220 15.80 -1.18 0.67
C PRO A 220 15.57 -0.51 -0.69
N ALA A 221 16.10 -1.11 -1.77
CA ALA A 221 15.89 -0.60 -3.13
C ALA A 221 14.42 -0.66 -3.54
N GLY A 222 13.74 -1.78 -3.28
CA GLY A 222 12.30 -1.92 -3.54
C GLY A 222 11.45 -0.94 -2.72
N ILE A 223 11.80 -0.70 -1.46
CA ILE A 223 11.16 0.31 -0.61
C ILE A 223 11.36 1.71 -1.20
N PHE A 224 12.59 2.06 -1.58
CA PHE A 224 12.91 3.36 -2.13
C PHE A 224 12.20 3.63 -3.46
N ILE A 225 12.15 2.65 -4.37
CA ILE A 225 11.40 2.77 -5.63
C ILE A 225 9.89 2.94 -5.37
N SER A 226 9.33 2.14 -4.47
CA SER A 226 7.92 2.25 -4.07
C SER A 226 7.62 3.64 -3.50
N MET A 227 8.52 4.14 -2.66
CA MET A 227 8.44 5.46 -2.04
C MET A 227 8.49 6.58 -3.09
N ALA A 228 9.42 6.51 -4.04
CA ALA A 228 9.55 7.49 -5.12
C ALA A 228 8.32 7.56 -6.01
N VAL A 229 7.77 6.41 -6.41
CA VAL A 229 6.60 6.33 -7.30
C VAL A 229 5.33 6.85 -6.61
N LEU A 230 5.15 6.52 -5.32
CA LEU A 230 4.00 7.02 -4.55
C LEU A 230 4.10 8.52 -4.29
N SER A 231 5.30 8.98 -3.90
CA SER A 231 5.57 10.42 -3.70
C SER A 231 5.36 11.20 -5.00
N ALA A 232 5.71 10.64 -6.15
CA ALA A 232 5.47 11.26 -7.45
C ALA A 232 3.99 11.54 -7.69
N THR A 233 3.16 10.53 -7.45
CA THR A 233 1.71 10.62 -7.63
C THR A 233 1.09 11.67 -6.70
N ASP A 234 1.59 11.75 -5.47
CA ASP A 234 1.11 12.69 -4.46
C ASP A 234 1.53 14.12 -4.77
N ILE A 235 2.81 14.34 -5.08
CA ILE A 235 3.31 15.66 -5.50
C ILE A 235 2.55 16.16 -6.73
N LEU A 236 2.38 15.33 -7.76
CA LEU A 236 1.62 15.73 -8.95
C LEU A 236 0.19 16.15 -8.59
N THR A 237 -0.48 15.43 -7.69
CA THR A 237 -1.86 15.78 -7.35
C THR A 237 -1.96 17.03 -6.48
N ALA A 238 -0.97 17.28 -5.63
CA ALA A 238 -0.93 18.45 -4.76
C ALA A 238 -0.48 19.72 -5.49
N TYR A 239 0.54 19.61 -6.37
CA TYR A 239 1.20 20.75 -7.00
C TYR A 239 0.73 21.05 -8.43
N LEU A 240 0.12 20.11 -9.15
CA LEU A 240 -0.42 20.43 -10.49
C LEU A 240 -1.50 21.54 -10.46
N PRO A 241 -2.38 21.62 -9.43
CA PRO A 241 -3.24 22.79 -9.23
C PRO A 241 -2.48 24.12 -9.10
N VAL A 242 -1.36 24.12 -8.39
CA VAL A 242 -0.49 25.31 -8.22
C VAL A 242 0.13 25.73 -9.54
N VAL A 243 0.66 24.77 -10.31
CA VAL A 243 1.15 25.01 -11.69
C VAL A 243 0.01 25.55 -12.57
N GLY A 244 -1.19 24.99 -12.43
CA GLY A 244 -2.36 25.40 -13.18
C GLY A 244 -2.72 26.87 -12.91
N GLU A 245 -2.77 27.26 -11.63
CA GLU A 245 -3.05 28.63 -11.22
C GLU A 245 -2.00 29.61 -11.78
N HIS A 246 -0.70 29.29 -11.62
CA HIS A 246 0.40 30.13 -12.11
C HIS A 246 0.42 30.30 -13.63
N ARG A 247 -0.06 29.29 -14.37
CA ARG A 247 -0.14 29.31 -15.84
C ARG A 247 -1.52 29.68 -16.37
N SER A 248 -2.43 30.10 -15.49
CA SER A 248 -3.83 30.41 -15.83
C SER A 248 -4.55 29.26 -16.57
N ILE A 249 -4.20 28.02 -16.25
CA ILE A 249 -4.87 26.81 -16.75
C ILE A 249 -6.11 26.58 -15.91
N ALA A 250 -7.26 26.44 -16.57
CA ALA A 250 -8.53 26.21 -15.90
C ALA A 250 -8.49 24.97 -14.99
N PRO A 251 -9.11 25.00 -13.79
CA PRO A 251 -9.18 23.84 -12.90
C PRO A 251 -9.80 22.60 -13.53
N ALA A 252 -10.76 22.77 -14.44
CA ALA A 252 -11.33 21.69 -15.26
C ALA A 252 -10.26 20.96 -16.07
N THR A 253 -9.35 21.71 -16.70
CA THR A 253 -8.23 21.15 -17.47
C THR A 253 -7.23 20.45 -16.57
N VAL A 254 -6.90 20.99 -15.39
CA VAL A 254 -6.04 20.32 -14.41
C VAL A 254 -6.67 19.00 -13.94
N GLY A 255 -7.98 18.98 -13.70
CA GLY A 255 -8.74 17.76 -13.40
C GLY A 255 -8.61 16.71 -14.51
N LEU A 256 -8.80 17.11 -15.77
CA LEU A 256 -8.62 16.24 -16.93
C LEU A 256 -7.19 15.69 -17.05
N LEU A 257 -6.17 16.53 -16.80
CA LEU A 257 -4.76 16.13 -16.83
C LEU A 257 -4.42 15.09 -15.76
N LEU A 258 -4.90 15.28 -14.52
CA LEU A 258 -4.72 14.31 -13.43
C LEU A 258 -5.43 12.97 -13.73
N SER A 259 -6.61 13.03 -14.32
CA SER A 259 -7.37 11.85 -14.75
C SER A 259 -6.72 11.14 -15.93
N LEU A 260 -6.18 11.86 -16.91
CA LEU A 260 -5.41 11.29 -18.02
C LEU A 260 -4.18 10.52 -17.51
N ARG A 261 -3.45 11.11 -16.54
CA ARG A 261 -2.33 10.44 -15.86
C ARG A 261 -2.80 9.16 -15.15
N ALA A 262 -3.94 9.19 -14.47
CA ALA A 262 -4.52 8.01 -13.83
C ALA A 262 -4.92 6.93 -14.87
N ALA A 263 -5.54 7.32 -15.99
CA ALA A 263 -5.88 6.44 -17.10
C ALA A 263 -4.64 5.74 -17.67
N ALA A 264 -3.56 6.49 -17.93
CA ALA A 264 -2.31 5.94 -18.41
C ALA A 264 -1.65 4.98 -17.39
N THR A 265 -1.78 5.27 -16.10
CA THR A 265 -1.33 4.37 -15.02
C THR A 265 -2.08 3.03 -15.07
N ILE A 266 -3.40 3.08 -15.30
CA ILE A 266 -4.24 1.88 -15.43
C ILE A 266 -3.88 1.12 -16.70
N ALA A 267 -3.75 1.81 -17.84
CA ALA A 267 -3.37 1.21 -19.12
C ALA A 267 -2.03 0.45 -18.99
N CYS A 268 -1.02 1.06 -18.37
CA CYS A 268 0.27 0.41 -18.11
C CYS A 268 0.11 -0.90 -17.31
N ARG A 269 -0.76 -0.92 -16.30
CA ARG A 269 -1.00 -2.13 -15.50
C ARG A 269 -1.62 -3.25 -16.32
N LEU A 270 -2.47 -2.93 -17.29
CA LEU A 270 -3.09 -3.92 -18.18
C LEU A 270 -2.07 -4.55 -19.14
N VAL A 271 -1.10 -3.77 -19.61
CA VAL A 271 -0.06 -4.25 -20.53
C VAL A 271 1.23 -4.68 -19.84
N MET A 272 1.26 -4.73 -18.50
CA MET A 272 2.48 -5.01 -17.72
C MET A 272 3.13 -6.35 -18.07
N SER A 273 2.32 -7.42 -18.21
CA SER A 273 2.82 -8.77 -18.47
C SER A 273 3.62 -8.87 -19.78
N PRO A 274 3.10 -8.42 -20.94
CA PRO A 274 3.90 -8.44 -22.18
C PRO A 274 5.12 -7.51 -22.10
N LEU A 275 5.02 -6.34 -21.48
CA LEU A 275 6.17 -5.44 -21.28
C LEU A 275 7.30 -6.11 -20.48
N LEU A 276 6.96 -6.90 -19.46
CA LEU A 276 7.92 -7.69 -18.69
C LEU A 276 8.56 -8.81 -19.50
N GLY A 277 7.80 -9.44 -20.40
CA GLY A 277 8.33 -10.47 -21.32
C GLY A 277 9.30 -9.89 -22.35
N LEU A 278 9.07 -8.66 -22.82
CA LEU A 278 9.86 -8.01 -23.87
C LEU A 278 11.13 -7.33 -23.35
N LEU A 279 11.00 -6.49 -22.31
CA LEU A 279 12.10 -5.65 -21.81
C LEU A 279 12.83 -6.29 -20.63
N GLY A 280 12.20 -7.26 -19.96
CA GLY A 280 12.67 -7.75 -18.69
C GLY A 280 12.43 -6.75 -17.54
N ARG A 281 12.45 -7.28 -16.32
CA ARG A 281 12.04 -6.55 -15.11
C ARG A 281 12.91 -5.35 -14.78
N ARG A 282 14.23 -5.54 -14.85
CA ARG A 282 15.23 -4.54 -14.48
C ARG A 282 15.26 -3.38 -15.46
N ALA A 283 15.28 -3.65 -16.76
CA ALA A 283 15.28 -2.61 -17.77
C ALA A 283 13.98 -1.82 -17.72
N LEU A 284 12.82 -2.49 -17.66
CA LEU A 284 11.51 -1.84 -17.56
C LEU A 284 11.41 -0.90 -16.36
N LEU A 285 11.89 -1.31 -15.18
CA LEU A 285 11.85 -0.48 -13.98
C LEU A 285 12.82 0.70 -14.05
N THR A 286 14.02 0.48 -14.59
CA THR A 286 15.04 1.52 -14.69
C THR A 286 14.64 2.58 -15.72
N THR A 287 14.22 2.17 -16.91
CA THR A 287 13.81 3.08 -17.98
C THR A 287 12.56 3.86 -17.58
N SER A 288 11.58 3.21 -16.93
CA SER A 288 10.38 3.91 -16.46
C SER A 288 10.70 4.94 -15.36
N CYS A 289 11.58 4.62 -14.41
CA CYS A 289 11.96 5.57 -13.35
C CYS A 289 12.78 6.75 -13.90
N LEU A 290 13.73 6.49 -14.82
CA LEU A 290 14.50 7.56 -15.48
C LEU A 290 13.61 8.49 -16.31
N LEU A 291 12.74 7.90 -17.15
CA LEU A 291 11.81 8.67 -17.97
C LEU A 291 10.81 9.44 -17.11
N ALA A 292 10.30 8.84 -16.04
CA ALA A 292 9.44 9.52 -15.08
C ALA A 292 10.17 10.70 -14.41
N GLY A 293 11.43 10.52 -14.01
CA GLY A 293 12.22 11.59 -13.40
C GLY A 293 12.44 12.77 -14.33
N LEU A 294 12.77 12.51 -15.60
CA LEU A 294 12.94 13.53 -16.63
C LEU A 294 11.63 14.27 -16.92
N LEU A 295 10.53 13.54 -17.09
CA LEU A 295 9.22 14.13 -17.34
C LEU A 295 8.73 14.96 -16.14
N CYS A 296 8.97 14.50 -14.91
CA CYS A 296 8.69 15.28 -13.70
C CYS A 296 9.42 16.63 -13.75
N ALA A 297 10.75 16.64 -13.95
CA ALA A 297 11.50 17.89 -14.08
C ALA A 297 10.94 18.79 -15.19
N GLY A 298 10.54 18.20 -16.32
CA GLY A 298 9.92 18.92 -17.42
C GLY A 298 8.54 19.54 -17.10
N VAL A 299 7.76 19.00 -16.15
CA VAL A 299 6.45 19.59 -15.76
C VAL A 299 6.62 21.03 -15.27
N ALA A 300 7.76 21.37 -14.68
CA ALA A 300 8.06 22.72 -14.23
C ALA A 300 8.24 23.74 -15.38
N LEU A 301 8.58 23.28 -16.59
CA LEU A 301 8.79 24.14 -17.75
C LEU A 301 7.46 24.70 -18.27
N PRO A 302 7.41 25.97 -18.72
CA PRO A 302 6.21 26.61 -19.25
C PRO A 302 5.85 26.06 -20.65
N VAL A 303 5.37 24.82 -20.68
CA VAL A 303 4.91 24.14 -21.90
C VAL A 303 3.42 24.36 -22.12
N SER A 304 2.97 24.23 -23.36
CA SER A 304 1.55 24.29 -23.70
C SER A 304 0.75 23.13 -23.11
N VAL A 305 -0.55 23.32 -22.91
CA VAL A 305 -1.45 22.31 -22.32
C VAL A 305 -1.40 20.96 -23.05
N PRO A 306 -1.40 20.88 -24.40
CA PRO A 306 -1.30 19.60 -25.10
C PRO A 306 0.02 18.87 -24.82
N VAL A 307 1.14 19.60 -24.73
CA VAL A 307 2.44 19.03 -24.39
C VAL A 307 2.41 18.51 -22.96
N LEU A 308 1.86 19.28 -22.02
CA LEU A 308 1.68 18.85 -20.63
C LEU A 308 0.80 17.58 -20.52
N ALA A 309 -0.24 17.47 -21.34
CA ALA A 309 -1.10 16.28 -21.41
C ALA A 309 -0.31 15.04 -21.86
N VAL A 310 0.49 15.16 -22.92
CA VAL A 310 1.36 14.08 -23.39
C VAL A 310 2.37 13.70 -22.31
N MET A 311 3.02 14.69 -21.68
CA MET A 311 3.98 14.45 -20.60
C MET A 311 3.35 13.70 -19.42
N LEU A 312 2.15 14.11 -18.98
CA LEU A 312 1.44 13.46 -17.88
C LEU A 312 0.89 12.08 -18.24
N ALA A 313 0.52 11.85 -19.50
CA ALA A 313 0.16 10.52 -19.99
C ALA A 313 1.37 9.58 -19.95
N VAL A 314 2.52 9.98 -20.51
CA VAL A 314 3.74 9.16 -20.49
C VAL A 314 4.23 8.97 -19.05
N LEU A 315 4.19 10.00 -18.22
CA LEU A 315 4.56 9.92 -16.81
C LEU A 315 3.63 8.97 -16.04
N GLY A 316 2.32 9.05 -16.24
CA GLY A 316 1.34 8.13 -15.66
C GLY A 316 1.61 6.69 -16.07
N PHE A 317 1.93 6.45 -17.34
CA PHE A 317 2.33 5.14 -17.83
C PHE A 317 3.59 4.63 -17.10
N CYS A 318 4.62 5.44 -16.99
CA CYS A 318 5.87 5.07 -16.29
C CYS A 318 5.64 4.73 -14.81
N LEU A 319 4.83 5.54 -14.10
CA LEU A 319 4.52 5.32 -12.70
C LEU A 319 3.65 4.06 -12.47
N GLY A 320 2.91 3.59 -13.48
CA GLY A 320 2.15 2.34 -13.44
C GLY A 320 2.99 1.09 -13.19
N VAL A 321 4.26 1.12 -13.63
CA VAL A 321 5.26 0.05 -13.45
C VAL A 321 5.72 -0.09 -12.00
N GLY A 322 5.88 1.03 -11.30
CA GLY A 322 6.63 1.06 -10.04
C GLY A 322 5.98 0.30 -8.88
N GLN A 323 4.66 0.38 -8.73
CA GLN A 323 3.97 -0.25 -7.59
C GLN A 323 3.98 -1.80 -7.63
N PRO A 324 3.59 -2.46 -8.74
CA PRO A 324 3.63 -3.92 -8.83
C PRO A 324 5.05 -4.49 -8.73
N LEU A 325 6.01 -3.83 -9.39
CA LEU A 325 7.39 -4.31 -9.43
C LEU A 325 8.10 -4.10 -8.08
N SER A 326 7.91 -2.98 -7.41
CA SER A 326 8.48 -2.79 -6.07
C SER A 326 7.94 -3.80 -5.06
N MET A 327 6.64 -4.10 -5.10
CA MET A 327 6.04 -5.11 -4.23
C MET A 327 6.66 -6.49 -4.45
N THR A 328 6.79 -6.91 -5.71
CA THR A 328 7.39 -8.21 -6.05
C THR A 328 8.89 -8.27 -5.76
N THR A 329 9.63 -7.15 -5.77
CA THR A 329 11.06 -7.11 -5.42
C THR A 329 11.25 -7.32 -3.94
N VAL A 330 10.44 -6.63 -3.11
CA VAL A 330 10.48 -6.79 -1.65
C VAL A 330 10.08 -8.21 -1.24
N VAL A 331 9.06 -8.78 -1.87
CA VAL A 331 8.60 -10.15 -1.54
C VAL A 331 9.62 -11.21 -1.93
N ARG A 332 10.28 -11.08 -3.09
CA ARG A 332 11.31 -12.04 -3.54
C ARG A 332 12.61 -11.95 -2.74
N ALA A 333 12.96 -10.75 -2.29
CA ALA A 333 14.17 -10.53 -1.48
C ALA A 333 13.97 -10.89 0.01
N ALA A 334 12.73 -10.96 0.48
CA ALA A 334 12.43 -11.28 1.87
C ALA A 334 12.38 -12.81 2.11
N PRO A 335 12.97 -13.32 3.21
CA PRO A 335 12.80 -14.71 3.62
C PRO A 335 11.32 -15.09 3.73
N ASP A 336 10.96 -16.35 3.40
CA ASP A 336 9.56 -16.81 3.34
C ASP A 336 8.75 -16.52 4.61
N ARG A 337 9.40 -16.61 5.77
CA ARG A 337 8.80 -16.35 7.09
C ARG A 337 8.63 -14.86 7.43
N ALA A 338 9.21 -13.95 6.64
CA ALA A 338 9.28 -12.51 6.90
C ALA A 338 8.66 -11.64 5.79
N ARG A 339 8.06 -12.24 4.74
CA ARG A 339 7.46 -11.52 3.60
C ARG A 339 6.41 -10.48 4.03
N SER A 340 5.56 -10.80 5.00
CA SER A 340 4.54 -9.87 5.54
C SER A 340 5.18 -8.67 6.24
N THR A 341 6.23 -8.90 7.05
CA THR A 341 6.97 -7.83 7.72
C THR A 341 7.73 -6.95 6.72
N ALA A 342 8.29 -7.52 5.66
CA ALA A 342 8.93 -6.77 4.58
C ALA A 342 7.94 -5.86 3.82
N LEU A 343 6.73 -6.37 3.55
CA LEU A 343 5.64 -5.58 2.96
C LEU A 343 5.18 -4.45 3.89
N ALA A 344 5.10 -4.69 5.20
CA ALA A 344 4.76 -3.67 6.18
C ALA A 344 5.82 -2.55 6.22
N LEU A 345 7.11 -2.92 6.21
CA LEU A 345 8.22 -1.95 6.13
C LEU A 345 8.16 -1.10 4.85
N ARG A 346 7.77 -1.70 3.72
CA ARG A 346 7.54 -0.96 2.47
C ARG A 346 6.43 0.07 2.60
N LEU A 347 5.31 -0.28 3.23
CA LEU A 347 4.21 0.66 3.44
C LEU A 347 4.61 1.81 4.39
N THR A 348 5.37 1.51 5.45
CA THR A 348 5.92 2.56 6.33
C THR A 348 6.86 3.48 5.57
N GLY A 349 7.77 2.93 4.76
CA GLY A 349 8.66 3.72 3.90
C GLY A 349 7.89 4.59 2.90
N ASN A 350 6.82 4.06 2.30
CA ASN A 350 5.95 4.86 1.43
C ASN A 350 5.33 6.04 2.17
N ARG A 351 4.78 5.82 3.36
CA ARG A 351 4.20 6.91 4.17
C ARG A 351 5.25 7.94 4.54
N LEU A 352 6.46 7.50 4.86
CA LEU A 352 7.57 8.41 5.17
C LEU A 352 7.89 9.30 3.96
N GLY A 353 7.98 8.74 2.75
CA GLY A 353 8.18 9.53 1.54
C GLY A 353 7.02 10.48 1.22
N GLN A 354 5.78 10.05 1.45
CA GLN A 354 4.60 10.90 1.24
C GLN A 354 4.52 12.07 2.23
N VAL A 355 5.16 11.97 3.40
CA VAL A 355 5.32 13.10 4.33
C VAL A 355 6.54 13.95 3.97
N ALA A 356 7.68 13.29 3.80
CA ALA A 356 8.97 13.95 3.63
C ALA A 356 9.10 14.66 2.27
N ALA A 357 8.60 14.07 1.18
CA ALA A 357 8.79 14.63 -0.15
C ALA A 357 8.00 15.94 -0.35
N PRO A 358 6.70 16.04 -0.01
CA PRO A 358 5.98 17.32 -0.07
C PRO A 358 6.51 18.35 0.94
N ALA A 359 6.93 17.93 2.13
CA ALA A 359 7.51 18.84 3.13
C ALA A 359 8.86 19.42 2.66
N ALA A 360 9.76 18.57 2.16
CA ALA A 360 11.03 19.00 1.58
C ALA A 360 10.83 19.87 0.33
N ALA A 361 9.87 19.50 -0.52
CA ALA A 361 9.47 20.30 -1.66
C ALA A 361 8.97 21.68 -1.23
N GLY A 362 8.12 21.76 -0.19
CA GLY A 362 7.62 23.03 0.34
C GLY A 362 8.71 23.91 0.93
N LEU A 363 9.68 23.34 1.66
CA LEU A 363 10.82 24.08 2.21
C LEU A 363 11.70 24.71 1.11
N ILE A 364 11.89 24.00 -0.01
CA ILE A 364 12.73 24.47 -1.12
C ILE A 364 11.92 25.36 -2.09
N ALA A 365 10.60 25.20 -2.13
CA ALA A 365 9.72 25.98 -3.01
C ALA A 365 9.78 27.48 -2.71
N GLY A 366 10.05 27.90 -1.47
CA GLY A 366 10.25 29.32 -1.14
C GLY A 366 11.44 29.98 -1.85
N ALA A 367 12.44 29.21 -2.29
CA ALA A 367 13.64 29.73 -2.97
C ALA A 367 13.63 29.50 -4.50
N VAL A 368 13.03 28.40 -4.96
CA VAL A 368 13.09 27.95 -6.37
C VAL A 368 11.69 27.95 -7.04
N GLY A 369 10.67 28.37 -6.30
CA GLY A 369 9.27 28.43 -6.75
C GLY A 369 8.68 27.06 -7.07
N VAL A 370 7.66 27.07 -7.92
CA VAL A 370 6.87 25.89 -8.35
C VAL A 370 7.72 24.78 -9.00
N ALA A 371 8.96 25.05 -9.42
CA ALA A 371 9.84 24.05 -10.03
C ALA A 371 10.47 23.09 -8.99
N ALA A 372 10.61 23.52 -7.74
CA ALA A 372 11.31 22.77 -6.69
C ALA A 372 10.74 21.36 -6.43
N PRO A 373 9.41 21.19 -6.26
CA PRO A 373 8.81 19.88 -6.00
C PRO A 373 9.07 18.87 -7.13
N PHE A 374 9.04 19.35 -8.37
CA PHE A 374 9.21 18.53 -9.56
C PHE A 374 10.68 18.15 -9.81
N ALA A 375 11.60 19.08 -9.57
CA ALA A 375 13.04 18.81 -9.66
C ALA A 375 13.50 17.83 -8.57
N LEU A 376 13.09 18.05 -7.32
CA LEU A 376 13.39 17.14 -6.20
C LEU A 376 12.86 15.73 -6.49
N LEU A 377 11.63 15.64 -7.00
CA LEU A 377 11.04 14.38 -7.41
C LEU A 377 11.79 13.72 -8.57
N GLY A 378 12.25 14.51 -9.54
CA GLY A 378 13.09 14.04 -10.65
C GLY A 378 14.37 13.37 -10.15
N VAL A 379 15.10 14.05 -9.26
CA VAL A 379 16.31 13.52 -8.60
C VAL A 379 15.98 12.24 -7.83
N PHE A 380 14.86 12.23 -7.11
CA PHE A 380 14.42 11.08 -6.32
C PHE A 380 14.13 9.84 -7.17
N LEU A 381 13.47 10.01 -8.32
CA LEU A 381 13.17 8.93 -9.26
C LEU A 381 14.42 8.43 -10.00
N VAL A 382 15.34 9.33 -10.37
CA VAL A 382 16.64 8.95 -10.97
C VAL A 382 17.50 8.18 -9.97
N GLY A 383 17.52 8.61 -8.70
CA GLY A 383 18.19 7.88 -7.62
C GLY A 383 17.60 6.48 -7.42
N ALA A 384 16.27 6.34 -7.55
CA ALA A 384 15.59 5.05 -7.47
C ALA A 384 16.00 4.11 -8.60
N ALA A 385 16.15 4.64 -9.83
CA ALA A 385 16.66 3.91 -10.97
C ALA A 385 18.10 3.42 -10.74
N GLY A 386 18.97 4.28 -10.22
CA GLY A 386 20.36 3.93 -9.91
C GLY A 386 20.51 2.81 -8.87
N LEU A 387 19.64 2.79 -7.85
CA LEU A 387 19.59 1.70 -6.87
C LEU A 387 19.03 0.40 -7.47
N GLY A 388 18.07 0.50 -8.39
CA GLY A 388 17.55 -0.64 -9.16
C GLY A 388 18.65 -1.35 -9.95
N LEU A 389 19.65 -0.62 -10.43
CA LEU A 389 20.82 -1.19 -11.13
C LEU A 389 21.82 -1.91 -10.20
N ARG A 390 21.84 -1.59 -8.91
CA ARG A 390 22.79 -2.17 -7.94
C ARG A 390 22.25 -3.40 -7.19
N GLY A 391 20.93 -3.57 -7.15
CA GLY A 391 20.25 -4.52 -6.25
C GLY A 391 20.20 -5.99 -6.69
N GLU A 392 20.38 -6.30 -7.97
CA GLU A 392 20.36 -7.70 -8.47
C GLU A 392 21.80 -8.20 -8.64
N GLY A 393 22.40 -8.67 -7.54
CA GLY A 393 23.50 -9.62 -7.61
C GLY A 393 23.01 -10.88 -8.32
N ARG A 394 23.85 -11.46 -9.18
CA ARG A 394 23.57 -12.70 -9.94
C ARG A 394 22.87 -13.72 -9.03
N PRO A 395 21.81 -14.42 -9.49
CA PRO A 395 21.32 -15.58 -8.78
C PRO A 395 22.52 -16.52 -8.60
N GLU A 396 22.89 -16.77 -7.35
CA GLU A 396 23.81 -17.85 -7.04
C GLU A 396 23.17 -19.11 -7.62
N PRO A 397 23.87 -19.89 -8.46
CA PRO A 397 23.32 -21.11 -9.01
C PRO A 397 22.77 -21.93 -7.86
N ALA A 398 21.49 -22.29 -7.92
CA ALA A 398 20.93 -23.24 -6.97
C ALA A 398 21.89 -24.45 -6.94
N PRO A 399 22.33 -24.92 -5.75
CA PRO A 399 23.13 -26.13 -5.68
C PRO A 399 22.35 -27.21 -6.43
N ALA A 400 23.03 -27.87 -7.38
CA ALA A 400 22.42 -28.89 -8.19
C ALA A 400 21.73 -29.92 -7.27
N PRO A 401 20.51 -30.38 -7.61
CA PRO A 401 19.87 -31.47 -6.87
C PRO A 401 20.70 -32.74 -7.08
N GLY A 402 21.71 -32.94 -6.23
CA GLY A 402 22.67 -34.04 -6.36
C GLY A 402 23.77 -34.10 -5.31
N GLU A 403 24.13 -33.01 -4.63
CA GLU A 403 25.27 -33.00 -3.68
C GLU A 403 24.89 -32.59 -2.24
N SER A 404 23.67 -32.90 -1.79
CA SER A 404 23.38 -32.97 -0.37
C SER A 404 23.64 -34.40 0.13
N GLY A 405 24.89 -34.62 0.55
CA GLY A 405 25.33 -35.61 1.53
C GLY A 405 24.53 -36.92 1.61
N THR A 406 25.09 -37.96 0.98
CA THR A 406 24.99 -39.33 1.46
C THR A 406 25.30 -39.34 2.96
N ALA A 407 24.28 -39.38 3.80
CA ALA A 407 24.46 -39.84 5.17
C ALA A 407 24.98 -41.28 5.07
N PRO A 408 26.08 -41.65 5.75
CA PRO A 408 26.52 -43.03 5.75
C PRO A 408 25.43 -43.86 6.43
N VAL A 409 24.81 -44.74 5.64
CA VAL A 409 23.98 -45.84 6.12
C VAL A 409 24.85 -46.63 7.11
N PRO A 410 24.40 -46.90 8.35
CA PRO A 410 25.12 -47.82 9.22
C PRO A 410 25.11 -49.18 8.53
N SER A 411 26.29 -49.66 8.14
CA SER A 411 26.46 -51.01 7.63
C SER A 411 26.00 -52.00 8.69
N GLU A 412 25.00 -52.80 8.33
CA GLU A 412 24.57 -53.98 9.03
C GLU A 412 25.76 -54.93 9.16
N SER A 413 26.41 -54.94 10.33
CA SER A 413 27.47 -55.87 10.65
C SER A 413 26.86 -57.21 11.06
N ALA A 414 27.21 -58.23 10.28
CA ALA A 414 26.91 -59.66 10.43
C ALA A 414 27.25 -60.23 11.85
N PRO A 415 26.74 -61.43 12.19
CA PRO A 415 26.59 -61.89 13.57
C PRO A 415 27.93 -62.29 14.23
N ALA A 416 28.01 -62.05 15.54
CA ALA A 416 29.17 -62.35 16.37
C ALA A 416 29.48 -63.86 16.44
N PRO A 417 30.77 -64.27 16.49
CA PRO A 417 31.15 -65.67 16.59
C PRO A 417 30.96 -66.20 18.02
N VAL A 418 30.46 -67.43 18.06
CA VAL A 418 30.33 -68.32 19.22
C VAL A 418 31.68 -68.50 19.92
N ARG A 419 31.73 -68.37 21.25
CA ARG A 419 32.81 -68.90 22.10
C ARG A 419 32.31 -70.12 22.89
N PRO A 420 33.13 -71.17 23.04
CA PRO A 420 32.73 -72.40 23.72
C PRO A 420 32.78 -72.30 25.25
N GLU A 421 32.08 -73.24 25.88
CA GLU A 421 31.79 -73.45 27.30
C GLU A 421 33.00 -73.47 28.26
N SER A 422 32.73 -73.11 29.52
CA SER A 422 33.13 -73.96 30.66
C SER A 422 32.23 -73.69 31.87
N ALA A 423 31.60 -74.76 32.35
CA ALA A 423 30.63 -74.85 33.44
C ALA A 423 31.24 -74.73 34.84
N THR A 424 30.49 -74.20 35.82
CA THR A 424 30.10 -74.88 37.09
C THR A 424 29.18 -73.99 37.94
N ALA A 425 28.20 -74.62 38.61
CA ALA A 425 27.13 -74.06 39.44
C ALA A 425 27.41 -74.29 40.95
N PRO A 426 26.48 -74.13 41.92
CA PRO A 426 25.55 -73.04 42.33
C PRO A 426 25.68 -72.74 43.87
N PRO A 427 24.62 -72.52 44.69
CA PRO A 427 23.81 -71.30 44.95
C PRO A 427 23.71 -70.87 46.45
N GLU A 428 23.29 -69.64 46.78
CA GLU A 428 22.65 -69.30 48.09
C GLU A 428 21.65 -68.13 47.90
N THR A 429 20.33 -68.38 47.87
CA THR A 429 19.33 -68.23 48.96
C THR A 429 19.14 -66.81 49.51
N GLY A 430 17.92 -66.26 49.41
CA GLY A 430 17.56 -65.03 50.13
C GLY A 430 16.24 -64.34 49.75
N THR A 431 15.11 -65.03 49.94
CA THR A 431 13.81 -64.48 50.44
C THR A 431 13.26 -63.13 49.96
N ALA A 432 12.15 -63.21 49.20
CA ALA A 432 10.97 -62.31 49.30
C ALA A 432 10.23 -62.56 50.66
N PRO A 433 9.13 -61.86 51.09
CA PRO A 433 8.12 -61.19 50.25
C PRO A 433 7.31 -59.99 50.84
N ALA A 434 6.38 -59.50 50.01
CA ALA A 434 4.97 -59.19 50.33
C ALA A 434 4.47 -57.75 50.66
N ARG A 435 3.54 -57.32 49.77
CA ARG A 435 2.17 -56.77 50.01
C ARG A 435 1.94 -55.31 50.44
N ARG A 436 1.46 -54.52 49.46
CA ARG A 436 0.09 -53.96 49.25
C ARG A 436 -0.52 -52.91 50.25
N PRO A 437 -1.59 -52.18 49.85
CA PRO A 437 -1.74 -50.72 50.00
C PRO A 437 -2.89 -50.25 50.95
N GLY A 438 -2.95 -48.95 51.23
CA GLY A 438 -4.12 -48.20 51.77
C GLY A 438 -3.92 -46.70 51.51
N ALA A 439 -4.84 -45.95 50.88
CA ALA A 439 -6.18 -45.53 51.29
C ALA A 439 -6.17 -44.25 52.15
N ASP A 440 -7.21 -43.43 51.96
CA ASP A 440 -7.60 -42.17 52.62
C ASP A 440 -6.85 -40.89 52.17
N GLY A 441 -7.49 -39.75 51.91
CA GLY A 441 -8.89 -39.37 52.05
C GLY A 441 -9.04 -37.85 51.92
N ALA A 442 -10.00 -37.44 51.08
CA ALA A 442 -10.84 -36.24 51.16
C ALA A 442 -10.28 -34.78 50.99
N PRO A 443 -11.15 -33.83 50.54
CA PRO A 443 -10.77 -32.50 50.06
C PRO A 443 -11.28 -31.33 50.93
N ARG A 444 -10.60 -30.17 50.87
CA ARG A 444 -11.07 -28.77 51.12
C ARG A 444 -10.06 -27.86 50.38
N SER A 445 -10.37 -26.79 49.67
CA SER A 445 -11.45 -25.78 49.67
C SER A 445 -11.44 -25.04 48.33
#